data_AF-A0A0E2HH79-F1
#
_entry.id   AF-A0A0E2HH79-F1
#
_cell.length_a   1.000
_cell.length_b   1.000
_cell.length_c   1.000
_cell.angle_alpha   90.00
_cell.angle_beta   90.00
_cell.angle_gamma   90.00
#
_symmetry.space_group_name_H-M   'P 1'
#
loop_
_entity.id
_entity.type
_entity.pdbx_description
1 polymer ?
#
loop_
_entity_poly.entity_id
_entity_poly.type
_entity_poly.pdbx_seq_one_letter_code
_entity_poly.pdbx_strand_id
1 'polypeptide(L)'
;MRELAVFYCPKCGHYAYYQTSRHPQCPKCGTQEAMYMVRMHYTEFMRMSCDERDEFLSREILKTNPSLITRLTEPHRRYNSREIIAEMNNVIMNLDIENKILSDTVKWMHDTIWELMHEKRESGQDKVPACGVCRDRQPSEKSMEETVETEQTEAACSEAAAADMSRTTAPEKGQEE
;
A
#
# COMPACT_ATOMS: atom_id res chain seq x y z
N MET A 1 25.60 -44.10 30.44
CA MET A 1 25.81 -43.76 29.02
C MET A 1 25.57 -42.26 28.87
N ARG A 2 26.39 -41.53 28.10
CA ARG A 2 26.13 -40.11 27.82
C ARG A 2 25.04 -40.00 26.77
N GLU A 3 24.05 -39.14 26.99
CA GLU A 3 23.00 -38.87 26.02
C GLU A 3 23.57 -38.18 24.77
N LEU A 4 22.97 -38.46 23.61
CA LEU A 4 23.29 -37.78 22.36
C LEU A 4 22.73 -36.35 22.42
N ALA A 5 23.56 -35.37 22.07
CA ALA A 5 23.15 -33.99 21.87
C ALA A 5 23.16 -33.64 20.38
N VAL A 6 22.24 -32.77 19.98
CA VAL A 6 22.14 -32.26 18.61
C VAL A 6 22.90 -30.95 18.50
N PHE A 7 23.74 -30.82 17.49
CA PHE A 7 24.46 -29.59 17.17
C PHE A 7 24.14 -29.14 15.76
N TYR A 8 24.12 -27.83 15.51
CA TYR A 8 23.90 -27.23 14.18
C TYR A 8 24.95 -26.16 13.86
N CYS A 9 25.27 -25.97 12.59
CA CYS A 9 26.17 -24.92 12.14
C CYS A 9 25.39 -23.61 11.87
N PRO A 10 25.75 -22.49 12.49
CA PRO A 10 25.07 -21.20 12.26
C PRO A 10 25.28 -20.65 10.84
N LYS A 11 26.30 -21.13 10.13
CA LYS A 11 26.66 -20.65 8.78
C LYS A 11 25.96 -21.40 7.65
N CYS A 12 25.83 -22.73 7.75
CA CYS A 12 25.30 -23.57 6.67
C CYS A 12 24.11 -24.46 7.05
N GLY A 13 23.65 -24.41 8.30
CA GLY A 13 22.50 -25.20 8.77
C GLY A 13 22.76 -26.71 8.91
N HIS A 14 23.95 -27.20 8.58
CA HIS A 14 24.29 -28.61 8.80
C HIS A 14 24.16 -28.97 10.28
N TYR A 15 23.42 -30.03 10.58
CA TYR A 15 23.29 -30.57 11.93
C TYR A 15 23.82 -32.01 12.03
N ALA A 16 24.31 -32.36 13.22
CA ALA A 16 24.89 -33.66 13.52
C ALA A 16 24.73 -33.99 15.02
N TYR A 17 24.91 -35.27 15.34
CA TYR A 17 24.71 -35.80 16.69
C TYR A 17 26.03 -36.20 17.31
N TYR A 18 26.29 -35.75 18.53
CA TYR A 18 27.53 -36.07 19.23
C TYR A 18 27.29 -36.38 20.70
N GLN A 19 28.11 -37.29 21.24
CA GLN A 19 28.17 -37.60 22.68
C GLN A 19 29.28 -36.77 23.37
N THR A 20 29.30 -35.46 23.13
CA THR A 20 30.29 -34.54 23.72
C THR A 20 29.61 -33.34 24.35
N SER A 21 30.21 -32.81 25.41
CA SER A 21 29.84 -31.51 25.99
C SER A 21 30.54 -30.34 25.29
N ARG A 22 31.55 -30.61 24.46
CA ARG A 22 32.27 -29.57 23.70
C ARG A 22 31.56 -29.31 22.39
N HIS A 23 31.61 -28.06 21.95
CA HIS A 23 31.08 -27.66 20.64
C HIS A 23 31.97 -28.21 19.51
N PRO A 24 31.45 -29.10 18.64
CA PRO A 24 32.20 -29.69 17.55
C PRO A 24 32.38 -28.69 16.41
N GLN A 25 33.35 -28.93 15.53
CA GLN A 25 33.59 -28.12 14.34
C GLN A 25 32.71 -28.59 13.18
N CYS A 26 32.19 -27.66 12.38
CA CYS A 26 31.36 -28.00 11.24
C CYS A 26 32.18 -28.70 10.14
N PRO A 27 31.82 -29.93 9.72
CA PRO A 27 32.55 -30.64 8.66
C PRO A 27 32.38 -29.99 7.27
N LYS A 28 31.31 -29.20 7.05
CA LYS A 28 31.05 -28.51 5.77
C LYS A 28 31.77 -27.17 5.64
N CYS A 29 31.87 -26.41 6.74
CA CYS A 29 32.45 -25.07 6.73
C CYS A 29 33.96 -25.04 7.06
N GLY A 30 34.53 -26.17 7.47
CA GLY A 30 35.93 -26.28 7.89
C GLY A 30 36.15 -25.93 9.38
N THR A 31 37.41 -25.91 9.79
CA THR A 31 37.89 -25.86 11.20
C THR A 31 37.63 -24.54 11.95
N GLN A 32 36.98 -23.55 11.34
CA GLN A 32 36.80 -22.24 11.96
C GLN A 32 35.43 -22.04 12.62
N GLU A 33 34.41 -22.83 12.27
CA GLU A 33 33.05 -22.59 12.75
C GLU A 33 32.59 -23.67 13.74
N ALA A 34 32.53 -23.27 15.02
CA ALA A 34 31.97 -24.10 16.07
C ALA A 34 30.45 -24.25 15.88
N MET A 35 29.98 -25.48 15.93
CA MET A 35 28.54 -25.79 15.90
C MET A 35 27.90 -25.43 17.25
N TYR A 36 26.64 -25.01 17.22
CA TYR A 36 25.86 -24.67 18.40
C TYR A 36 24.96 -25.82 18.82
N MET A 37 24.84 -26.02 20.13
CA MET A 37 23.97 -27.04 20.69
C MET A 37 22.51 -26.59 20.54
N VAL A 38 21.67 -27.48 20.03
CA VAL A 38 20.22 -27.26 20.01
C VAL A 38 19.70 -27.33 21.45
N ARG A 39 18.87 -26.36 21.85
CA ARG A 39 18.25 -26.30 23.18
C ARG A 39 17.01 -27.20 23.29
N MET A 40 17.13 -28.46 22.89
CA MET A 40 16.10 -29.48 23.06
C MET A 40 16.73 -30.87 23.19
N HIS A 41 15.97 -31.84 23.69
CA HIS A 41 16.47 -33.21 23.80
C HIS A 41 16.54 -33.88 22.42
N TYR A 42 17.50 -34.79 22.24
CA TYR A 42 17.64 -35.55 20.99
C TYR A 42 16.35 -36.27 20.58
N THR A 43 15.62 -36.83 21.55
CA THR A 43 14.35 -37.51 21.30
C THR A 43 13.27 -36.57 20.76
N GLU A 44 13.26 -35.32 21.23
CA GLU A 44 12.33 -34.29 20.75
C GLU A 44 12.68 -33.88 19.33
N PHE A 45 13.96 -33.62 19.05
CA PHE A 45 14.44 -33.27 17.71
C PHE A 45 14.18 -34.37 16.68
N MET A 46 14.30 -35.65 17.06
CA MET A 46 14.04 -36.79 16.18
C MET A 46 12.56 -37.06 15.91
N ARG A 47 11.65 -36.54 16.76
CA ARG A 47 10.20 -36.64 16.52
C ARG A 47 9.72 -35.65 15.48
N MET A 48 10.51 -34.61 15.20
CA MET A 48 10.21 -33.61 14.19
C MET A 48 10.48 -34.14 12.78
N SER A 49 9.62 -33.75 11.83
CA SER A 49 9.84 -34.00 10.41
C SER A 49 11.10 -33.30 9.90
N CYS A 50 11.52 -33.59 8.67
CA CYS A 50 12.65 -32.88 8.05
C CYS A 50 12.34 -31.38 7.90
N ASP A 51 11.13 -31.04 7.44
CA ASP A 51 10.71 -29.66 7.22
C ASP A 51 10.63 -28.87 8.54
N GLU A 52 10.10 -29.50 9.59
CA GLU A 52 10.03 -28.89 10.92
C GLU A 52 11.42 -28.61 11.49
N ARG A 53 12.37 -29.52 11.27
CA ARG A 53 13.77 -29.33 11.69
C ARG A 53 14.42 -28.20 10.92
N ASP A 54 14.22 -28.12 9.61
CA ASP A 54 14.78 -27.05 8.79
C ASP A 54 14.18 -25.68 9.16
N GLU A 55 12.87 -25.59 9.40
CA GLU A 55 12.21 -24.36 9.87
C GLU A 55 12.74 -23.94 11.25
N PHE A 56 12.85 -24.89 12.18
CA PHE A 56 13.40 -24.64 13.52
C PHE A 56 14.85 -24.12 13.46
N LEU A 57 15.73 -24.82 12.73
CA LEU A 57 17.13 -24.43 12.61
C LEU A 57 17.28 -23.09 11.90
N SER A 58 16.48 -22.82 10.86
CA SER A 58 16.47 -21.53 10.18
C SER A 58 16.13 -20.39 11.13
N ARG A 59 15.12 -20.56 12.00
CA ARG A 59 14.77 -19.58 13.02
C ARG A 59 15.90 -19.36 14.03
N GLU A 60 16.55 -20.43 14.51
CA GLU A 60 17.68 -20.31 15.44
C GLU A 60 18.89 -19.59 14.82
N ILE A 61 19.18 -19.87 13.54
CA ILE A 61 20.25 -19.19 12.78
C ILE A 61 19.96 -17.70 12.63
N LEU A 62 18.71 -17.35 12.28
CA LEU A 62 18.29 -15.97 12.11
C LEU A 62 18.35 -15.20 13.44
N LYS A 63 17.95 -15.80 14.57
CA LYS A 63 18.09 -15.18 15.90
C LYS A 63 19.53 -14.83 16.24
N THR A 64 20.48 -15.64 15.81
CA THR A 64 21.90 -15.44 16.12
C THR A 64 22.56 -14.38 15.21
N ASN A 65 21.91 -13.99 14.11
CA ASN A 65 22.41 -12.98 13.16
C ASN A 65 21.37 -11.86 12.93
N PRO A 66 21.12 -11.00 13.93
CA PRO A 66 20.11 -9.94 13.83
C PRO A 66 20.37 -8.96 12.69
N SER A 67 21.64 -8.74 12.31
CA SER A 67 22.02 -7.88 11.18
C SER A 67 21.51 -8.40 9.82
N LEU A 68 21.37 -9.72 9.65
CA LEU A 68 20.78 -10.31 8.44
C LEU A 68 19.27 -10.07 8.39
N ILE A 69 18.58 -10.28 9.52
CA ILE A 69 17.15 -9.97 9.63
C ILE A 69 16.91 -8.51 9.28
N THR A 70 17.67 -7.59 9.89
CA THR A 70 17.55 -6.15 9.59
C THR A 70 17.77 -5.89 8.11
N ARG A 71 18.85 -6.37 7.49
CA ARG A 71 19.08 -6.16 6.04
C ARG A 71 17.98 -6.72 5.13
N LEU A 72 17.39 -7.87 5.49
CA LEU A 72 16.32 -8.50 4.71
C LEU A 72 14.98 -7.77 4.89
N THR A 73 14.69 -7.29 6.10
CA THR A 73 13.41 -6.64 6.45
C THR A 73 13.42 -5.13 6.25
N GLU A 74 14.59 -4.50 6.19
CA GLU A 74 14.76 -3.06 6.02
C GLU A 74 14.15 -2.53 4.70
N PRO A 75 14.31 -3.19 3.53
CA PRO A 75 13.57 -2.81 2.33
C PRO A 75 12.06 -2.85 2.57
N HIS A 76 11.54 -3.92 3.16
CA HIS A 76 10.11 -4.05 3.45
C HIS A 76 9.57 -3.00 4.43
N ARG A 77 10.39 -2.56 5.40
CA ARG A 77 10.05 -1.42 6.27
C ARG A 77 10.06 -0.10 5.54
N ARG A 78 11.04 0.14 4.66
CA ARG A 78 11.13 1.37 3.87
C ARG A 78 10.00 1.52 2.87
N TYR A 79 9.48 0.40 2.35
CA TYR A 79 8.30 0.35 1.50
C TYR A 79 6.97 0.21 2.28
N ASN A 80 6.92 0.66 3.54
CA ASN A 80 5.65 0.91 4.24
C ASN A 80 4.95 2.17 3.68
N SER A 81 4.82 2.25 2.36
CA SER A 81 4.01 3.28 1.69
C SER A 81 2.53 3.13 2.06
N ARG A 82 2.10 1.97 2.55
CA ARG A 82 0.71 1.71 2.94
C ARG A 82 0.21 2.66 4.03
N GLU A 83 1.05 2.97 5.01
CA GLU A 83 0.70 3.89 6.10
C GLU A 83 0.60 5.33 5.59
N ILE A 84 1.57 5.77 4.79
CA ILE A 84 1.58 7.10 4.16
C ILE A 84 0.40 7.26 3.19
N ILE A 85 0.10 6.25 2.37
CA ILE A 85 -1.05 6.24 1.46
C ILE A 85 -2.36 6.33 2.23
N ALA A 86 -2.49 5.62 3.35
CA ALA A 86 -3.69 5.70 4.19
C ALA A 86 -3.88 7.10 4.79
N GLU A 87 -2.80 7.73 5.26
CA GLU A 87 -2.83 9.10 5.76
C GLU A 87 -3.21 10.11 4.67
N MET A 88 -2.58 10.02 3.50
CA MET A 88 -2.90 10.88 2.35
C MET A 88 -4.36 10.70 1.89
N ASN A 89 -4.88 9.47 1.85
CA ASN A 89 -6.27 9.20 1.50
C ASN A 89 -7.26 9.84 2.48
N ASN A 90 -6.95 9.84 3.78
CA ASN A 90 -7.79 10.54 4.77
C ASN A 90 -7.81 12.06 4.52
N VAL A 91 -6.66 12.64 4.17
CA VAL A 91 -6.58 14.08 3.84
C VAL A 91 -7.40 14.40 2.59
N ILE A 92 -7.33 13.56 1.55
CA ILE A 92 -8.14 13.72 0.33
C ILE A 92 -9.63 13.70 0.67
N MET A 93 -10.09 12.71 1.43
CA MET A 93 -11.51 12.62 1.82
C MET A 93 -11.99 13.86 2.58
N ASN A 94 -11.17 14.40 3.48
CA ASN A 94 -11.51 15.63 4.20
C ASN A 94 -11.62 16.83 3.25
N LEU A 95 -10.68 16.97 2.32
CA LEU A 95 -10.71 18.04 1.31
C LEU A 95 -11.91 17.91 0.37
N ASP A 96 -12.32 16.69 0.01
CA ASP A 96 -13.52 16.45 -0.80
C ASP A 96 -14.80 16.85 -0.07
N ILE A 97 -14.87 16.59 1.24
CA ILE A 97 -15.98 17.02 2.09
C ILE A 97 -16.03 18.56 2.15
N GLU A 98 -14.91 19.23 2.39
CA GLU A 98 -14.85 20.69 2.42
C GLU A 98 -15.23 21.31 1.08
N ASN A 99 -14.71 20.78 -0.02
CA ASN A 99 -15.04 21.22 -1.37
C ASN A 99 -16.52 21.05 -1.69
N LYS A 100 -17.14 19.96 -1.21
CA LYS A 100 -18.58 19.75 -1.36
C LYS A 100 -19.38 20.80 -0.59
N ILE A 101 -19.02 21.09 0.66
CA ILE A 101 -19.69 22.12 1.48
C ILE A 101 -19.59 23.49 0.80
N LEU A 102 -18.40 23.84 0.29
CA LEU A 102 -18.18 25.09 -0.42
C LEU A 102 -19.02 25.17 -1.71
N SER A 103 -19.03 24.10 -2.49
CA SER A 103 -19.83 23.99 -3.71
C SER A 103 -21.32 24.13 -3.44
N ASP A 104 -21.83 23.45 -2.41
CA ASP A 104 -23.24 23.52 -1.99
C ASP A 104 -23.62 24.94 -1.53
N THR A 105 -22.70 25.62 -0.84
CA THR A 105 -22.90 27.01 -0.40
C THR A 105 -22.98 27.96 -1.59
N VAL A 106 -22.08 27.82 -2.57
CA VAL A 106 -22.09 28.63 -3.79
C VAL A 106 -23.38 28.41 -4.58
N LYS A 107 -23.82 27.15 -4.70
CA LYS A 107 -25.08 26.82 -5.36
C LYS A 107 -26.26 27.49 -4.66
N TRP A 108 -26.34 27.38 -3.33
CA TRP A 108 -27.39 28.03 -2.55
C TRP A 108 -27.39 29.56 -2.70
N MET A 109 -26.21 30.18 -2.73
CA MET A 109 -26.09 31.62 -2.99
C MET A 109 -26.63 32.00 -4.37
N HIS A 110 -26.30 31.22 -5.41
CA HIS A 110 -26.82 31.45 -6.75
C HIS A 110 -28.35 31.32 -6.81
N ASP A 111 -28.92 30.27 -6.22
CA ASP A 111 -30.37 30.04 -6.18
C ASP A 111 -31.09 31.20 -5.47
N THR A 112 -30.56 31.64 -4.32
CA THR A 112 -31.12 32.75 -3.54
C THR A 112 -31.09 34.08 -4.31
N ILE A 113 -29.96 34.39 -4.97
CA ILE A 113 -29.86 35.61 -5.79
C ILE A 113 -30.86 35.55 -6.94
N TRP A 114 -31.03 34.39 -7.55
CA TRP A 114 -31.97 34.18 -8.65
C TRP A 114 -33.42 34.43 -8.21
N GLU A 115 -33.83 33.87 -7.08
CA GLU A 115 -35.15 34.11 -6.46
C GLU A 115 -35.41 35.59 -6.20
N LEU A 116 -34.47 36.27 -5.53
CA LEU A 116 -34.57 37.70 -5.22
C LEU A 116 -34.67 38.57 -6.48
N MET A 117 -33.93 38.22 -7.53
CA MET A 117 -34.02 38.91 -8.82
C MET A 117 -35.37 38.71 -9.51
N HIS A 118 -35.93 37.51 -9.44
CA HIS A 118 -37.25 37.20 -9.99
C HIS A 118 -38.36 37.94 -9.23
N GLU A 119 -38.37 37.89 -7.90
CA GLU A 119 -39.36 38.59 -7.06
C GLU A 119 -39.32 40.11 -7.28
N LYS A 120 -38.13 40.70 -7.43
CA LYS A 120 -37.97 42.13 -7.74
C LYS A 120 -38.48 42.48 -9.14
N ARG A 121 -38.37 41.56 -10.10
CA ARG A 121 -38.90 41.73 -11.46
C ARG A 121 -40.42 41.63 -11.50
N GLU A 122 -41.02 40.78 -10.67
CA GLU A 122 -42.47 40.60 -10.58
C GLU A 122 -43.15 41.73 -9.79
N SER A 123 -42.57 42.16 -8.66
CA SER A 123 -43.06 43.30 -7.86
C SER A 123 -42.87 44.66 -8.55
N GLY A 124 -41.99 44.74 -9.55
CA GLY A 124 -41.78 45.93 -10.39
C GLY A 124 -42.78 46.12 -11.54
N GLN A 125 -43.72 45.19 -11.78
CA GLN A 125 -44.63 45.26 -12.92
C GLN A 125 -45.85 46.19 -12.76
N ASP A 126 -46.08 46.81 -11.59
CA ASP A 126 -47.25 47.69 -11.39
C ASP A 126 -47.00 49.20 -11.55
N LYS A 127 -45.79 49.65 -11.92
CA LYS A 127 -45.56 51.06 -12.28
C LYS A 127 -44.53 51.21 -13.40
N VAL A 128 -44.98 51.07 -14.64
CA VAL A 128 -44.25 51.57 -15.81
C VAL A 128 -44.81 52.94 -16.20
N PRO A 129 -44.14 54.07 -15.94
CA PRO A 129 -44.09 55.13 -16.93
C PRO A 129 -43.03 54.75 -17.96
N ALA A 130 -43.42 54.72 -19.23
CA ALA A 130 -42.54 54.39 -20.34
C ALA A 130 -41.32 55.33 -20.34
N CYS A 131 -40.14 54.81 -20.03
CA CYS A 131 -38.89 55.47 -20.35
C CYS A 131 -38.43 54.94 -21.71
N GLY A 132 -38.71 55.74 -22.74
CA GLY A 132 -38.05 55.59 -24.04
C GLY A 132 -36.55 55.83 -23.88
N VAL A 133 -35.76 55.12 -24.67
CA VAL A 133 -34.29 55.09 -24.67
C VAL A 133 -33.69 53.99 -23.78
N CYS A 134 -33.92 52.74 -24.18
CA CYS A 134 -32.96 51.63 -24.09
C CYS A 134 -33.29 50.66 -25.22
N ARG A 135 -33.18 51.11 -26.48
CA ARG A 135 -33.12 50.21 -27.62
C ARG A 135 -31.65 49.88 -27.90
N ASP A 136 -31.42 48.58 -28.05
CA ASP A 136 -30.28 47.97 -28.71
C ASP A 136 -29.00 47.78 -27.87
N ARG A 137 -29.07 46.81 -26.96
CA ARG A 137 -27.97 45.86 -26.80
C ARG A 137 -28.52 44.45 -26.63
N GLN A 138 -28.71 43.77 -27.76
CA GLN A 138 -28.90 42.32 -27.80
C GLN A 138 -27.77 41.65 -26.99
N PRO A 139 -28.08 40.78 -26.01
CA PRO A 139 -27.20 39.68 -25.69
C PRO A 139 -27.29 38.70 -26.85
N SER A 140 -26.24 38.62 -27.65
CA SER A 140 -26.04 37.51 -28.58
C SER A 140 -26.07 36.23 -27.76
N GLU A 141 -27.09 35.41 -28.00
CA GLU A 141 -27.08 33.98 -27.69
C GLU A 141 -25.92 33.36 -28.47
N LYS A 142 -24.73 33.31 -27.84
CA LYS A 142 -23.68 32.42 -28.27
C LYS A 142 -23.68 31.26 -27.29
N SER A 143 -24.25 30.16 -27.75
CA SER A 143 -24.05 28.83 -27.17
C SER A 143 -22.60 28.67 -26.74
N MET A 144 -22.40 28.50 -25.45
CA MET A 144 -21.19 27.88 -24.91
C MET A 144 -21.68 26.58 -24.29
N GLU A 145 -21.85 25.57 -25.14
CA GLU A 145 -21.60 24.19 -24.74
C GLU A 145 -20.15 24.14 -24.24
N GLU A 146 -19.98 24.39 -22.94
CA GLU A 146 -18.78 24.00 -22.23
C GLU A 146 -19.05 22.60 -21.70
N THR A 147 -18.42 21.66 -22.39
CA THR A 147 -18.39 20.22 -22.18
C THR A 147 -18.34 19.84 -20.70
N VAL A 148 -19.40 19.20 -20.22
CA VAL A 148 -19.36 18.31 -19.05
C VAL A 148 -18.65 17.03 -19.49
N GLU A 149 -17.33 17.09 -19.62
CA GLU A 149 -16.45 15.91 -19.78
C GLU A 149 -15.21 16.07 -18.90
N THR A 150 -15.40 16.14 -17.58
CA THR A 150 -14.28 16.08 -16.64
C THR A 150 -14.54 15.27 -15.37
N GLU A 151 -15.62 14.48 -15.33
CA GLU A 151 -15.87 13.57 -14.20
C GLU A 151 -15.83 12.07 -14.58
N GLN A 152 -15.83 11.74 -15.89
CA GLN A 152 -15.77 10.34 -16.34
C GLN A 152 -14.35 9.84 -16.69
N THR A 153 -13.37 10.73 -16.82
CA THR A 153 -12.00 10.39 -17.21
C THR A 153 -11.11 9.97 -16.04
N GLU A 154 -11.41 10.39 -14.80
CA GLU A 154 -10.61 10.02 -13.62
C GLU A 154 -10.92 8.61 -13.07
N ALA A 155 -12.17 8.14 -13.22
CA ALA A 155 -12.53 6.77 -12.86
C ALA A 155 -11.87 5.73 -13.81
N ALA A 156 -11.83 6.02 -15.11
CA ALA A 156 -11.20 5.14 -16.10
C ALA A 156 -9.67 5.10 -16.01
N CYS A 157 -9.02 6.20 -15.59
CA CYS A 157 -7.57 6.24 -15.43
C CYS A 157 -7.09 5.52 -14.15
N SER A 158 -7.94 5.42 -13.13
CA SER A 158 -7.65 4.73 -11.88
C SER A 158 -7.75 3.20 -12.01
N GLU A 159 -8.67 2.69 -12.83
CA GLU A 159 -8.79 1.25 -13.10
C GLU A 159 -7.67 0.73 -14.02
N ALA A 160 -7.18 1.55 -14.96
CA ALA A 160 -6.07 1.18 -15.85
C ALA A 160 -4.72 1.07 -15.11
N ALA A 161 -4.47 1.92 -14.11
CA ALA A 161 -3.23 1.88 -13.31
C ALA A 161 -3.17 0.66 -12.37
N ALA A 162 -4.32 0.17 -11.87
CA ALA A 162 -4.40 -1.02 -11.03
C ALA A 162 -4.18 -2.34 -11.81
N ALA A 163 -4.53 -2.37 -13.09
CA ALA A 163 -4.37 -3.55 -13.95
C ALA A 163 -2.91 -3.75 -14.43
N ASP A 164 -2.13 -2.69 -14.59
CA ASP A 164 -0.76 -2.76 -15.10
C ASP A 164 0.25 -3.28 -14.04
N MET A 165 0.01 -2.99 -12.75
CA MET A 165 0.86 -3.55 -11.67
C MET A 165 0.62 -5.05 -11.40
N SER A 166 -0.44 -5.64 -11.95
CA SER A 166 -0.77 -7.05 -11.74
C SER A 166 -0.21 -7.99 -12.81
N ARG A 167 0.54 -7.48 -13.81
CA ARG A 167 1.07 -8.29 -14.93
C ARG A 167 2.58 -8.52 -14.95
N THR A 168 3.34 -8.05 -13.97
CA THR A 168 4.80 -8.28 -13.91
C THR A 168 5.20 -9.35 -12.89
N THR A 169 4.59 -10.53 -12.97
CA THR A 169 5.17 -11.76 -12.40
C THR A 169 4.82 -12.99 -13.24
N ALA A 170 5.63 -13.31 -14.25
CA ALA A 170 5.87 -14.69 -14.68
C ALA A 170 7.15 -14.78 -15.55
N PRO A 171 7.97 -15.84 -15.41
CA PRO A 171 9.31 -15.94 -15.95
C PRO A 171 9.35 -16.43 -17.40
N GLU A 172 10.41 -16.01 -18.12
CA GLU A 172 10.84 -16.57 -19.40
C GLU A 172 11.07 -18.09 -19.25
N LYS A 173 10.32 -18.90 -20.00
CA LYS A 173 10.72 -20.28 -20.32
C LYS A 173 11.53 -20.24 -21.61
N GLY A 174 12.80 -20.62 -21.51
CA GLY A 174 13.63 -20.92 -22.66
C GLY A 174 13.04 -22.07 -23.48
N GLN A 175 13.00 -21.88 -24.79
CA GLN A 175 12.85 -22.94 -25.77
C GLN A 175 14.25 -23.55 -26.00
N GLU A 176 14.42 -24.82 -25.64
CA GLU A 176 15.44 -25.70 -26.22
C GLU A 176 14.76 -26.54 -27.32
N GLU A 177 15.25 -26.39 -28.54
CA GLU A 177 15.30 -27.44 -29.57
C GLU A 177 16.69 -27.42 -30.20
#